data_AF-A0A925ELN5-F1
#
_entry.id   AF-A0A925ELN5-F1
#
_cell.length_a   1.000
_cell.length_b   1.000
_cell.length_c   1.000
_cell.angle_alpha   90.00
_cell.angle_beta   90.00
_cell.angle_gamma   90.00
#
_symmetry.space_group_name_H-M   'P 1'
#
loop_
_entity.id
_entity.type
_entity.pdbx_description
1 polymer ?
#
loop_
_entity_poly.entity_id
_entity_poly.type
_entity_poly.pdbx_seq_one_letter_code
_entity_poly.pdbx_strand_id
1 'polypeptide(L)'
;MTMLKDSWLHRVRAHRQQIQADNIVRQQATHASLAAITQNRITRSAKDQQIRQHERQVLADTQAEFLTQTRTEREAQTAALHASLDAFKAALAEETQAFLNLTTTQRAQMSAQLHAHLSTFHHTLATDVETFLTETACLRSIDAEARRDQLQQFHAGLQSSVQAFLISHSEDRQAMAEELAADLQAFRRLIHDDVAKLSAETQKFMQGVSVAHVERTTALWQMLGAFHQNLRYDVWGIGTPVEAPQVETPKPAPTVKPAVKAKPGTPKAEAPKPTPAPKADAPKSVPAPKAETPKPTPAPKAEAPKLTPAPKEPSEPVLAGLELQVMNFLLASQGAVMQEIESSLTINRFQATDALRPLIDSGRVIKRGRTYIAREHEHLTAEDLL
;
A
#
# COMPACT_ATOMS: atom_id res chain seq x y z
N MET A 1 150.23 -69.39 -87.92
CA MET A 1 148.89 -68.78 -88.12
C MET A 1 147.78 -69.42 -87.27
N THR A 2 148.09 -70.09 -86.16
CA THR A 2 147.11 -70.76 -85.25
C THR A 2 147.02 -70.08 -83.87
N MET A 3 148.10 -69.43 -83.40
CA MET A 3 148.14 -68.71 -82.10
C MET A 3 147.24 -67.45 -82.02
N LEU A 4 146.92 -66.80 -83.14
CA LEU A 4 146.01 -65.65 -83.15
C LEU A 4 144.54 -66.07 -82.94
N LYS A 5 144.18 -67.25 -83.47
CA LYS A 5 142.83 -67.84 -83.38
C LYS A 5 142.53 -68.34 -81.97
N ASP A 6 143.53 -68.88 -81.27
CA ASP A 6 143.40 -69.28 -79.86
C ASP A 6 143.36 -68.07 -78.91
N SER A 7 144.13 -67.01 -79.17
CA SER A 7 144.01 -65.75 -78.39
C SER A 7 142.65 -65.05 -78.60
N TRP A 8 142.06 -65.19 -79.80
CA TRP A 8 140.74 -64.66 -80.12
C TRP A 8 139.63 -65.52 -79.52
N LEU A 9 139.73 -66.86 -79.61
CA LEU A 9 138.81 -67.79 -78.94
C LEU A 9 138.85 -67.62 -77.42
N HIS A 10 140.02 -67.41 -76.82
CA HIS A 10 140.14 -67.15 -75.38
C HIS A 10 139.54 -65.78 -75.00
N ARG A 11 139.73 -64.73 -75.82
CA ARG A 11 139.06 -63.44 -75.62
C ARG A 11 137.54 -63.53 -75.78
N VAL A 12 137.05 -64.28 -76.76
CA VAL A 12 135.61 -64.49 -76.96
C VAL A 12 135.01 -65.34 -75.84
N ARG A 13 135.74 -66.33 -75.32
CA ARG A 13 135.30 -67.16 -74.19
C ARG A 13 135.30 -66.37 -72.88
N ALA A 14 136.35 -65.58 -72.62
CA ALA A 14 136.43 -64.67 -71.48
C ALA A 14 135.35 -63.57 -71.58
N HIS A 15 135.11 -63.02 -72.78
CA HIS A 15 134.07 -62.02 -73.01
C HIS A 15 132.66 -62.62 -72.87
N ARG A 16 132.42 -63.86 -73.33
CA ARG A 16 131.16 -64.58 -73.07
C ARG A 16 130.95 -64.92 -71.61
N GLN A 17 132.01 -65.34 -70.91
CA GLN A 17 131.96 -65.56 -69.46
C GLN A 17 131.69 -64.24 -68.72
N GLN A 18 132.26 -63.13 -69.19
CA GLN A 18 131.98 -61.81 -68.64
C GLN A 18 130.56 -61.34 -68.94
N ILE A 19 130.01 -61.59 -70.13
CA ILE A 19 128.61 -61.29 -70.48
C ILE A 19 127.64 -62.19 -69.70
N GLN A 20 128.01 -63.45 -69.44
CA GLN A 20 127.22 -64.36 -68.60
C GLN A 20 127.25 -63.94 -67.14
N ALA A 21 128.42 -63.59 -66.60
CA ALA A 21 128.56 -63.03 -65.26
C ALA A 21 127.76 -61.71 -65.14
N ASP A 22 127.85 -60.81 -66.12
CA ASP A 22 127.12 -59.55 -66.14
C ASP A 22 125.60 -59.76 -66.31
N ASN A 23 125.17 -60.76 -67.09
CA ASN A 23 123.76 -61.15 -67.16
C ASN A 23 123.26 -61.75 -65.84
N ILE A 24 124.04 -62.58 -65.16
CA ILE A 24 123.69 -63.14 -63.86
C ILE A 24 123.58 -62.02 -62.83
N VAL A 25 124.54 -61.08 -62.81
CA VAL A 25 124.50 -59.91 -61.94
C VAL A 25 123.28 -59.03 -62.24
N ARG A 26 122.94 -58.79 -63.51
CA ARG A 26 121.74 -58.04 -63.89
C ARG A 26 120.44 -58.77 -63.57
N GLN A 27 120.39 -60.09 -63.75
CA GLN A 27 119.24 -60.92 -63.36
C GLN A 27 119.06 -60.90 -61.84
N GLN A 28 120.13 -61.05 -61.08
CA GLN A 28 120.09 -60.92 -59.61
C GLN A 28 119.70 -59.50 -59.18
N ALA A 29 120.22 -58.46 -59.83
CA ALA A 29 119.85 -57.07 -59.54
C ALA A 29 118.40 -56.76 -59.90
N THR A 30 117.86 -57.31 -60.99
CA THR A 30 116.44 -57.17 -61.37
C THR A 30 115.52 -57.96 -60.44
N HIS A 31 115.89 -59.18 -60.06
CA HIS A 31 115.16 -59.94 -59.04
C HIS A 31 115.19 -59.25 -57.67
N ALA A 32 116.34 -58.70 -57.25
CA ALA A 32 116.45 -57.93 -56.01
C ALA A 32 115.62 -56.63 -56.08
N SER A 33 115.63 -55.93 -57.21
CA SER A 33 114.79 -54.75 -57.46
C SER A 33 113.30 -55.09 -57.40
N LEU A 34 112.86 -56.16 -58.07
CA LEU A 34 111.46 -56.61 -58.03
C LEU A 34 111.04 -57.08 -56.64
N ALA A 35 111.92 -57.78 -55.91
CA ALA A 35 111.70 -58.15 -54.52
C ALA A 35 111.57 -56.90 -53.63
N ALA A 36 112.43 -55.90 -53.80
CA ALA A 36 112.33 -54.63 -53.07
C ALA A 36 111.03 -53.86 -53.42
N ILE A 37 110.61 -53.85 -54.68
CA ILE A 37 109.36 -53.21 -55.11
C ILE A 37 108.12 -53.94 -54.54
N THR A 38 108.10 -55.27 -54.56
CA THR A 38 107.01 -56.07 -54.00
C THR A 38 106.93 -55.93 -52.48
N GLN A 39 108.07 -55.98 -51.79
CA GLN A 39 108.14 -55.72 -50.35
C GLN A 39 107.68 -54.30 -50.01
N ASN A 40 108.06 -53.30 -50.81
CA ASN A 40 107.59 -51.92 -50.67
C ASN A 40 106.07 -51.79 -50.90
N ARG A 41 105.49 -52.55 -51.84
CA ARG A 41 104.03 -52.57 -52.03
C ARG A 41 103.30 -53.21 -50.85
N ILE A 42 103.79 -54.34 -50.35
CA ILE A 42 103.18 -55.03 -49.20
C ILE A 42 103.22 -54.11 -47.98
N THR A 43 104.39 -53.56 -47.66
CA THR A 43 104.55 -52.64 -46.52
C THR A 43 103.71 -51.36 -46.67
N ARG A 44 103.61 -50.78 -47.88
CA ARG A 44 102.68 -49.67 -48.13
C ARG A 44 101.23 -50.06 -47.94
N SER A 45 100.78 -51.18 -48.51
CA SER A 45 99.39 -51.62 -48.38
C SER A 45 99.01 -51.94 -46.93
N ALA A 46 99.94 -52.51 -46.14
CA ALA A 46 99.78 -52.76 -44.72
C ALA A 46 99.68 -51.45 -43.92
N LYS A 47 100.55 -50.46 -44.22
CA LYS A 47 100.45 -49.12 -43.64
C LYS A 47 99.13 -48.44 -44.00
N ASP A 48 98.71 -48.50 -45.26
CA ASP A 48 97.42 -47.92 -45.70
C ASP A 48 96.24 -48.63 -45.04
N GLN A 49 96.32 -49.94 -44.81
CA GLN A 49 95.31 -50.67 -44.03
C GLN A 49 95.29 -50.22 -42.57
N GLN A 50 96.45 -50.04 -41.94
CA GLN A 50 96.55 -49.52 -40.57
C GLN A 50 96.00 -48.09 -40.48
N ILE A 51 96.33 -47.22 -41.43
CA ILE A 51 95.82 -45.85 -41.50
C ILE A 51 94.29 -45.88 -41.63
N ARG A 52 93.74 -46.68 -42.55
CA ARG A 52 92.28 -46.82 -42.69
C ARG A 52 91.60 -47.39 -41.45
N GLN A 53 92.24 -48.33 -40.76
CA GLN A 53 91.70 -48.86 -39.49
C GLN A 53 91.70 -47.80 -38.41
N HIS A 54 92.78 -47.03 -38.29
CA HIS A 54 92.87 -45.94 -37.34
C HIS A 54 91.85 -44.83 -37.65
N GLU A 55 91.71 -44.42 -38.91
CA GLU A 55 90.70 -43.44 -39.33
C GLU A 55 89.29 -43.92 -39.02
N ARG A 56 88.98 -45.21 -39.24
CA ARG A 56 87.69 -45.79 -38.86
C ARG A 56 87.46 -45.78 -37.37
N GLN A 57 88.49 -46.07 -36.57
CA GLN A 57 88.41 -46.01 -35.12
C GLN A 57 88.16 -44.58 -34.65
N VAL A 58 88.94 -43.61 -35.12
CA VAL A 58 88.75 -42.19 -34.78
C VAL A 58 87.36 -41.69 -35.18
N LEU A 59 86.86 -42.07 -36.36
CA LEU A 59 85.49 -41.73 -36.77
C LEU A 59 84.42 -42.39 -35.90
N ALA A 60 84.62 -43.66 -35.51
CA ALA A 60 83.69 -44.35 -34.62
C ALA A 60 83.68 -43.73 -33.22
N ASP A 61 84.85 -43.41 -32.68
CA ASP A 61 85.03 -42.81 -31.35
C ASP A 61 84.43 -41.40 -31.32
N THR A 62 84.73 -40.55 -32.32
CA THR A 62 84.16 -39.20 -32.43
C THR A 62 82.64 -39.22 -32.62
N GLN A 63 82.10 -40.18 -33.38
CA GLN A 63 80.65 -40.36 -33.50
C GLN A 63 80.02 -40.80 -32.17
N ALA A 64 80.66 -41.73 -31.44
CA ALA A 64 80.18 -42.17 -30.15
C ALA A 64 80.20 -41.03 -29.11
N GLU A 65 81.27 -40.23 -29.07
CA GLU A 65 81.37 -39.04 -28.22
C GLU A 65 80.28 -38.01 -28.57
N PHE A 66 80.09 -37.70 -29.84
CA PHE A 66 79.05 -36.76 -30.27
C PHE A 66 77.64 -37.23 -29.88
N LEU A 67 77.33 -38.52 -30.08
CA LEU A 67 76.02 -39.08 -29.74
C LEU A 67 75.79 -39.14 -28.23
N THR A 68 76.81 -39.50 -27.45
CA THR A 68 76.72 -39.49 -25.98
C THR A 68 76.55 -38.08 -25.45
N GLN A 69 77.32 -37.11 -25.95
CA GLN A 69 77.17 -35.70 -25.60
C GLN A 69 75.77 -35.20 -25.93
N THR A 70 75.29 -35.38 -27.17
CA THR A 70 73.95 -34.95 -27.60
C THR A 70 72.85 -35.59 -26.75
N ARG A 71 73.02 -36.87 -26.37
CA ARG A 71 72.07 -37.56 -25.48
C ARG A 71 72.06 -36.93 -24.09
N THR A 72 73.22 -36.72 -23.49
CA THR A 72 73.32 -36.11 -22.15
C THR A 72 72.79 -34.68 -22.14
N GLU A 73 73.04 -33.89 -23.18
CA GLU A 73 72.50 -32.55 -23.33
C GLU A 73 70.97 -32.56 -23.42
N ARG A 74 70.38 -33.48 -24.19
CA ARG A 74 68.91 -33.63 -24.26
C ARG A 74 68.31 -34.09 -22.95
N GLU A 75 68.94 -35.06 -22.27
CA GLU A 75 68.49 -35.52 -20.95
C GLU A 75 68.53 -34.36 -19.94
N ALA A 76 69.61 -33.58 -19.92
CA ALA A 76 69.73 -32.40 -19.06
C ALA A 76 68.68 -31.31 -19.41
N GLN A 77 68.44 -31.04 -20.70
CA GLN A 77 67.40 -30.10 -21.13
C GLN A 77 66.00 -30.56 -20.74
N THR A 78 65.69 -31.85 -20.93
CA THR A 78 64.38 -32.41 -20.54
C THR A 78 64.18 -32.35 -19.03
N ALA A 79 65.22 -32.66 -18.24
CA ALA A 79 65.17 -32.54 -16.79
C ALA A 79 64.97 -31.08 -16.34
N ALA A 80 65.64 -30.12 -16.98
CA ALA A 80 65.46 -28.70 -16.69
C ALA A 80 64.05 -28.20 -17.03
N LEU A 81 63.46 -28.66 -18.14
CA LEU A 81 62.08 -28.34 -18.52
C LEU A 81 61.05 -28.97 -17.56
N HIS A 82 61.26 -30.21 -17.13
CA HIS A 82 60.40 -30.83 -16.12
C HIS A 82 60.47 -30.08 -14.79
N ALA A 83 61.67 -29.74 -14.34
CA ALA A 83 61.86 -28.95 -13.12
C ALA A 83 61.19 -27.57 -13.21
N SER A 84 61.26 -26.89 -14.35
CA SER A 84 60.59 -25.59 -14.53
C SER A 84 59.08 -25.70 -14.57
N LEU A 85 58.53 -26.75 -15.21
CA LEU A 85 57.09 -27.03 -15.20
C LEU A 85 56.58 -27.34 -13.80
N ASP A 86 57.31 -28.12 -13.02
CA ASP A 86 56.89 -28.47 -11.66
C ASP A 86 57.01 -27.27 -10.71
N ALA A 87 58.04 -26.42 -10.86
CA ALA A 87 58.13 -25.14 -10.17
C ALA A 87 56.96 -24.20 -10.53
N PHE A 88 56.60 -24.13 -11.81
CA PHE A 88 55.46 -23.33 -12.28
C PHE A 88 54.14 -23.85 -11.71
N LYS A 89 53.90 -25.17 -11.70
CA LYS A 89 52.69 -25.76 -11.09
C LYS A 89 52.62 -25.47 -9.60
N ALA A 90 53.74 -25.56 -8.89
CA ALA A 90 53.80 -25.26 -7.46
C ALA A 90 53.47 -23.78 -7.19
N ALA A 91 54.06 -22.85 -7.95
CA ALA A 91 53.76 -21.43 -7.84
C ALA A 91 52.29 -21.11 -8.13
N LEU A 92 51.71 -21.73 -9.17
CA LEU A 92 50.29 -21.56 -9.50
C LEU A 92 49.38 -22.13 -8.39
N ALA A 93 49.74 -23.28 -7.80
CA ALA A 93 49.00 -23.86 -6.68
C ALA A 93 49.04 -22.94 -5.45
N GLU A 94 50.19 -22.33 -5.16
CA GLU A 94 50.33 -21.36 -4.06
C GLU A 94 49.52 -20.10 -4.32
N GLU A 95 49.57 -19.53 -5.52
CA GLU A 95 48.81 -18.34 -5.91
C GLU A 95 47.29 -18.58 -5.84
N THR A 96 46.83 -19.73 -6.35
CA THR A 96 45.41 -20.10 -6.28
C THR A 96 44.95 -20.32 -4.84
N GLN A 97 45.76 -20.95 -3.99
CA GLN A 97 45.46 -21.10 -2.57
C GLN A 97 45.41 -19.74 -1.85
N ALA A 98 46.36 -18.84 -2.13
CA ALA A 98 46.38 -17.49 -1.57
C ALA A 98 45.13 -16.70 -1.99
N PHE A 99 44.73 -16.78 -3.26
CA PHE A 99 43.51 -16.15 -3.76
C PHE A 99 42.24 -16.70 -3.09
N LEU A 100 42.14 -18.02 -2.92
CA LEU A 100 41.00 -18.63 -2.23
C LEU A 100 40.94 -18.24 -0.75
N ASN A 101 42.07 -18.17 -0.07
CA ASN A 101 42.16 -17.70 1.32
C ASN A 101 41.75 -16.21 1.45
N LEU A 102 42.19 -15.37 0.51
CA LEU A 102 41.76 -13.97 0.47
C LEU A 102 40.25 -13.86 0.23
N THR A 103 39.72 -14.59 -0.74
CA THR A 103 38.30 -14.54 -1.11
C THR A 103 37.39 -15.09 0.00
N THR A 104 37.81 -16.13 0.72
CA THR A 104 37.09 -16.66 1.88
C THR A 104 37.08 -15.66 3.03
N THR A 105 38.23 -15.02 3.31
CA THR A 105 38.35 -13.98 4.34
C THR A 105 37.47 -12.77 4.02
N GLN A 106 37.48 -12.28 2.76
CA GLN A 106 36.64 -11.17 2.32
C GLN A 106 35.14 -11.49 2.43
N ARG A 107 34.72 -12.70 2.01
CA ARG A 107 33.32 -13.13 2.17
C ARG A 107 32.91 -13.20 3.64
N ALA A 108 33.77 -13.72 4.52
CA ALA A 108 33.52 -13.76 5.95
C ALA A 108 33.35 -12.34 6.53
N GLN A 109 34.25 -11.40 6.18
CA GLN A 109 34.17 -10.01 6.62
C GLN A 109 32.89 -9.31 6.13
N MET A 110 32.55 -9.43 4.85
CA MET A 110 31.31 -8.85 4.31
C MET A 110 30.07 -9.43 5.00
N SER A 111 30.04 -10.75 5.22
CA SER A 111 28.91 -11.38 5.93
C SER A 111 28.79 -10.88 7.37
N ALA A 112 29.90 -10.73 8.10
CA ALA A 112 29.92 -10.19 9.45
C ALA A 112 29.45 -8.73 9.50
N GLN A 113 29.89 -7.90 8.54
CA GLN A 113 29.43 -6.51 8.41
C GLN A 113 27.94 -6.42 8.13
N LEU A 114 27.42 -7.23 7.21
CA LEU A 114 25.98 -7.29 6.91
C LEU A 114 25.17 -7.71 8.13
N HIS A 115 25.64 -8.73 8.87
CA HIS A 115 24.99 -9.14 10.12
C HIS A 115 24.99 -8.03 11.18
N ALA A 116 26.10 -7.32 11.36
CA ALA A 116 26.19 -6.20 12.30
C ALA A 116 25.28 -5.02 11.89
N HIS A 117 25.19 -4.73 10.59
CA HIS A 117 24.29 -3.70 10.07
C HIS A 117 22.82 -4.08 10.28
N LEU A 118 22.44 -5.33 9.99
CA LEU A 118 21.07 -5.81 10.21
C LEU A 118 20.71 -5.80 11.70
N SER A 119 21.60 -6.24 12.59
CA SER A 119 21.32 -6.21 14.03
C SER A 119 21.15 -4.79 14.55
N THR A 120 21.98 -3.86 14.08
CA THR A 120 21.86 -2.44 14.43
C THR A 120 20.54 -1.86 13.92
N PHE A 121 20.19 -2.13 12.66
CA PHE A 121 18.93 -1.70 12.07
C PHE A 121 17.71 -2.24 12.84
N HIS A 122 17.71 -3.53 13.20
CA HIS A 122 16.63 -4.11 14.00
C HIS A 122 16.51 -3.48 15.38
N HIS A 123 17.64 -3.18 16.04
CA HIS A 123 17.64 -2.54 17.34
C HIS A 123 17.11 -1.09 17.26
N THR A 124 17.56 -0.32 16.26
CA THR A 124 17.06 1.04 16.02
C THR A 124 15.56 1.00 15.73
N LEU A 125 15.10 0.12 14.83
CA LEU A 125 13.68 -0.02 14.51
C LEU A 125 12.84 -0.40 15.74
N ALA A 126 13.33 -1.32 16.58
CA ALA A 126 12.63 -1.70 17.80
C ALA A 126 12.49 -0.51 18.76
N THR A 127 13.56 0.28 18.92
CA THR A 127 13.57 1.49 19.76
C THR A 127 12.63 2.56 19.21
N ASP A 128 12.63 2.78 17.89
CA ASP A 128 11.75 3.74 17.22
C ASP A 128 10.27 3.34 17.35
N VAL A 129 9.97 2.04 17.25
CA VAL A 129 8.60 1.55 17.44
C VAL A 129 8.16 1.70 18.90
N GLU A 130 9.03 1.40 19.87
CA GLU A 130 8.72 1.59 21.30
C GLU A 130 8.47 3.05 21.65
N THR A 131 9.32 3.96 21.16
CA THR A 131 9.13 5.41 21.36
C THR A 131 7.85 5.90 20.70
N PHE A 132 7.54 5.47 19.48
CA PHE A 132 6.26 5.81 18.83
C PHE A 132 5.04 5.28 19.59
N LEU A 133 5.09 4.04 20.10
CA LEU A 133 3.99 3.45 20.86
C LEU A 133 3.77 4.16 22.21
N THR A 134 4.84 4.56 22.89
CA THR A 134 4.74 5.30 24.14
C THR A 134 4.22 6.73 23.93
N GLU A 135 4.68 7.42 22.88
CA GLU A 135 4.17 8.75 22.50
C GLU A 135 2.69 8.70 22.13
N THR A 136 2.30 7.75 21.28
CA THR A 136 0.89 7.58 20.89
C THR A 136 -0.01 7.17 22.04
N ALA A 137 0.47 6.35 22.99
CA ALA A 137 -0.27 6.02 24.21
C ALA A 137 -0.50 7.26 25.09
N CYS A 138 0.52 8.09 25.26
CA CYS A 138 0.44 9.36 26.00
C CYS A 138 -0.58 10.33 25.36
N LEU A 139 -0.53 10.49 24.04
CA LEU A 139 -1.49 11.32 23.31
C LEU A 139 -2.94 10.81 23.49
N ARG A 140 -3.15 9.49 23.43
CA ARG A 140 -4.48 8.91 23.65
C ARG A 140 -4.99 9.14 25.07
N SER A 141 -4.13 9.11 26.10
CA SER A 141 -4.57 9.43 27.46
C SER A 141 -4.97 10.90 27.61
N ILE A 142 -4.19 11.82 27.03
CA ILE A 142 -4.51 13.26 27.05
C ILE A 142 -5.85 13.52 26.34
N ASP A 143 -6.05 12.95 25.15
CA ASP A 143 -7.31 13.07 24.41
C ASP A 143 -8.50 12.48 25.19
N ALA A 144 -8.29 11.35 25.86
CA ALA A 144 -9.33 10.71 26.68
C ALA A 144 -9.72 11.58 27.89
N GLU A 145 -8.74 12.20 28.56
CA GLU A 145 -8.96 13.14 29.65
C GLU A 145 -9.70 14.39 29.15
N ALA A 146 -9.26 14.99 28.04
CA ALA A 146 -9.94 16.15 27.45
C ALA A 146 -11.40 15.86 27.09
N ARG A 147 -11.69 14.68 26.51
CA ARG A 147 -13.08 14.26 26.22
C ARG A 147 -13.88 14.01 27.50
N ARG A 148 -13.26 13.46 28.54
CA ARG A 148 -13.89 13.27 29.85
C ARG A 148 -14.30 14.61 30.45
N ASP A 149 -13.42 15.60 30.41
CA ASP A 149 -13.69 16.95 30.92
C ASP A 149 -14.82 17.63 30.13
N GLN A 150 -14.82 17.50 28.80
CA GLN A 150 -15.92 18.00 27.96
C GLN A 150 -17.27 17.37 28.35
N LEU A 151 -17.31 16.05 28.58
CA LEU A 151 -18.54 15.38 29.00
C LEU A 151 -18.99 15.83 30.40
N GLN A 152 -18.06 16.06 31.33
CA GLN A 152 -18.38 16.57 32.65
C GLN A 152 -18.95 17.99 32.59
N GLN A 153 -18.34 18.88 31.80
CA GLN A 153 -18.84 20.24 31.58
C GLN A 153 -20.21 20.23 30.93
N PHE A 154 -20.42 19.39 29.91
CA PHE A 154 -21.72 19.23 29.27
C PHE A 154 -22.78 18.74 30.26
N HIS A 155 -22.45 17.74 31.10
CA HIS A 155 -23.36 17.23 32.10
C HIS A 155 -23.73 18.29 33.14
N ALA A 156 -22.74 19.03 33.66
CA ALA A 156 -22.98 20.14 34.59
C ALA A 156 -23.84 21.25 33.95
N GLY A 157 -23.58 21.58 32.68
CA GLY A 157 -24.38 22.55 31.92
C GLY A 157 -25.83 22.09 31.73
N LEU A 158 -26.03 20.82 31.37
CA LEU A 158 -27.37 20.22 31.24
C LEU A 158 -28.11 20.22 32.57
N GLN A 159 -27.45 19.82 33.66
CA GLN A 159 -28.04 19.81 35.00
C GLN A 159 -28.48 21.21 35.42
N SER A 160 -27.62 22.23 35.21
CA SER A 160 -27.94 23.63 35.49
C SER A 160 -29.12 24.13 34.64
N SER A 161 -29.13 23.82 33.34
CA SER A 161 -30.22 24.19 32.43
C SER A 161 -31.56 23.55 32.81
N VAL A 162 -31.57 22.26 33.16
CA VAL A 162 -32.76 21.56 33.63
C VAL A 162 -33.25 22.15 34.95
N GLN A 163 -32.35 22.45 35.88
CA GLN A 163 -32.72 23.06 37.16
C GLN A 163 -33.34 24.45 36.95
N ALA A 164 -32.75 25.28 36.09
CA ALA A 164 -33.31 26.60 35.74
C ALA A 164 -34.70 26.47 35.09
N PHE A 165 -34.88 25.51 34.18
CA PHE A 165 -36.18 25.24 33.57
C PHE A 165 -37.23 24.81 34.58
N LEU A 166 -36.88 23.94 35.53
CA LEU A 166 -37.80 23.48 36.58
C LEU A 166 -38.20 24.62 37.52
N ILE A 167 -37.26 25.52 37.88
CA ILE A 167 -37.55 26.71 38.68
C ILE A 167 -38.51 27.62 37.93
N SER A 168 -38.17 28.02 36.70
CA SER A 168 -39.01 28.87 35.85
C SER A 168 -40.41 28.27 35.66
N HIS A 169 -40.51 26.96 35.38
CA HIS A 169 -41.81 26.31 35.25
C HIS A 169 -42.59 26.28 36.57
N SER A 170 -41.92 26.16 37.71
CA SER A 170 -42.59 26.22 39.02
C SER A 170 -43.11 27.63 39.34
N GLU A 171 -42.35 28.66 38.98
CA GLU A 171 -42.75 30.07 39.11
C GLU A 171 -43.97 30.37 38.20
N ASP A 172 -43.95 29.90 36.95
CA ASP A 172 -45.09 30.05 36.02
C ASP A 172 -46.36 29.37 36.57
N ARG A 173 -46.22 28.16 37.14
CA ARG A 173 -47.35 27.46 37.76
C ARG A 173 -47.88 28.19 38.98
N GLN A 174 -46.99 28.77 39.79
CA GLN A 174 -47.40 29.56 40.95
C GLN A 174 -48.13 30.84 40.51
N ALA A 175 -47.61 31.57 39.53
CA ALA A 175 -48.25 32.75 38.98
C ALA A 175 -49.65 32.44 38.42
N MET A 176 -49.79 31.35 37.66
CA MET A 176 -51.09 30.90 37.14
C MET A 176 -52.06 30.49 38.25
N ALA A 177 -51.55 29.84 39.31
CA ALA A 177 -52.37 29.47 40.46
C ALA A 177 -52.84 30.71 41.25
N GLU A 178 -52.00 31.73 41.39
CA GLU A 178 -52.34 33.01 42.03
C GLU A 178 -53.36 33.80 41.21
N GLU A 179 -53.20 33.86 39.88
CA GLU A 179 -54.18 34.48 38.96
C GLU A 179 -55.54 33.79 39.06
N LEU A 180 -55.57 32.45 38.95
CA LEU A 180 -56.81 31.69 39.07
C LEU A 180 -57.44 31.83 40.46
N ALA A 181 -56.65 31.91 41.52
CA ALA A 181 -57.16 32.17 42.87
C ALA A 181 -57.76 33.58 42.99
N ALA A 182 -57.13 34.59 42.40
CA ALA A 182 -57.65 35.96 42.36
C ALA A 182 -58.97 36.04 41.57
N ASP A 183 -59.04 35.40 40.41
CA ASP A 183 -60.25 35.31 39.58
C ASP A 183 -61.41 34.63 40.32
N LEU A 184 -61.14 33.51 41.00
CA LEU A 184 -62.14 32.83 41.81
C LEU A 184 -62.62 33.70 42.98
N GLN A 185 -61.74 34.46 43.62
CA GLN A 185 -62.14 35.40 44.67
C GLN A 185 -62.97 36.56 44.13
N ALA A 186 -62.60 37.12 42.98
CA ALA A 186 -63.36 38.17 42.31
C ALA A 186 -64.76 37.67 41.94
N PHE A 187 -64.86 36.46 41.38
CA PHE A 187 -66.13 35.83 41.05
C PHE A 187 -67.00 35.56 42.29
N ARG A 188 -66.40 35.08 43.40
CA ARG A 188 -67.12 34.92 44.67
C ARG A 188 -67.67 36.25 45.20
N ARG A 189 -66.89 37.33 45.14
CA ARG A 189 -67.36 38.67 45.54
C ARG A 189 -68.53 39.14 44.68
N LEU A 190 -68.45 38.94 43.37
CA LEU A 190 -69.54 39.27 42.45
C LEU A 190 -70.83 38.51 42.80
N ILE A 191 -70.74 37.20 43.07
CA ILE A 191 -71.88 36.41 43.54
C ILE A 191 -72.42 36.96 44.87
N HIS A 192 -71.55 37.27 45.84
CA HIS A 192 -71.97 37.83 47.12
C HIS A 192 -72.69 39.17 46.97
N ASP A 193 -72.19 40.07 46.12
CA ASP A 193 -72.80 41.37 45.86
C ASP A 193 -74.15 41.21 45.15
N ASP A 194 -74.27 40.30 44.19
CA ASP A 194 -75.53 40.04 43.50
C ASP A 194 -76.56 39.38 44.42
N VAL A 195 -76.14 38.46 45.29
CA VAL A 195 -77.00 37.89 46.35
C VAL A 195 -77.43 38.99 47.34
N ALA A 196 -76.52 39.89 47.73
CA ALA A 196 -76.85 41.01 48.62
C ALA A 196 -77.85 41.98 48.00
N LYS A 197 -77.66 42.37 46.73
CA LYS A 197 -78.63 43.19 45.97
C LYS A 197 -79.98 42.51 45.88
N LEU A 198 -80.02 41.24 45.48
CA LEU A 198 -81.27 40.47 45.37
C LEU A 198 -81.98 40.37 46.72
N SER A 199 -81.23 40.17 47.82
CA SER A 199 -81.79 40.13 49.16
C SER A 199 -82.37 41.49 49.59
N ALA A 200 -81.71 42.61 49.24
CA ALA A 200 -82.19 43.95 49.54
C ALA A 200 -83.43 44.33 48.71
N GLU A 201 -83.47 43.94 47.44
CA GLU A 201 -84.65 44.07 46.58
C GLU A 201 -85.82 43.24 47.13
N THR A 202 -85.56 42.00 47.54
CA THR A 202 -86.56 41.13 48.17
C THR A 202 -87.08 41.74 49.47
N GLN A 203 -86.19 42.32 50.31
CA GLN A 203 -86.59 42.97 51.55
C GLN A 203 -87.42 44.24 51.29
N LYS A 204 -87.03 45.09 50.34
CA LYS A 204 -87.81 46.27 49.91
C LYS A 204 -89.17 45.87 49.38
N PHE A 205 -89.24 44.81 48.58
CA PHE A 205 -90.49 44.25 48.10
C PHE A 205 -91.38 43.80 49.26
N MET A 206 -90.82 43.04 50.23
CA MET A 206 -91.55 42.60 51.42
C MET A 206 -92.04 43.78 52.29
N GLN A 207 -91.25 44.85 52.43
CA GLN A 207 -91.66 46.09 53.09
C GLN A 207 -92.77 46.81 52.31
N GLY A 208 -92.67 46.87 50.98
CA GLY A 208 -93.73 47.43 50.15
C GLY A 208 -95.03 46.64 50.27
N VAL A 209 -94.96 45.31 50.30
CA VAL A 209 -96.11 44.43 50.54
C VAL A 209 -96.69 44.66 51.94
N SER A 210 -95.87 44.80 52.97
CA SER A 210 -96.36 45.03 54.33
C SER A 210 -96.99 46.42 54.48
N VAL A 211 -96.41 47.47 53.90
CA VAL A 211 -97.00 48.82 53.85
C VAL A 211 -98.31 48.79 53.07
N ALA A 212 -98.34 48.20 51.88
CA ALA A 212 -99.57 48.06 51.10
C ALA A 212 -100.64 47.24 51.85
N HIS A 213 -100.23 46.27 52.67
CA HIS A 213 -101.14 45.52 53.53
C HIS A 213 -101.68 46.39 54.69
N VAL A 214 -100.84 47.21 55.32
CA VAL A 214 -101.26 48.19 56.34
C VAL A 214 -102.17 49.27 55.75
N GLU A 215 -101.85 49.82 54.58
CA GLU A 215 -102.69 50.77 53.85
C GLU A 215 -104.03 50.14 53.46
N ARG A 216 -104.02 48.92 52.91
CA ARG A 216 -105.26 48.21 52.58
C ARG A 216 -106.10 47.93 53.81
N THR A 217 -105.50 47.48 54.91
CA THR A 217 -106.23 47.23 56.16
C THR A 217 -106.76 48.53 56.78
N THR A 218 -105.98 49.61 56.83
CA THR A 218 -106.43 50.92 57.33
C THR A 218 -107.50 51.55 56.44
N ALA A 219 -107.39 51.47 55.12
CA ALA A 219 -108.44 51.88 54.19
C ALA A 219 -109.71 51.06 54.39
N LEU A 220 -109.59 49.75 54.64
CA LEU A 220 -110.72 48.89 54.98
C LEU A 220 -111.35 49.32 56.31
N TRP A 221 -110.56 49.67 57.32
CA TRP A 221 -111.05 50.24 58.59
C TRP A 221 -111.69 51.61 58.43
N GLN A 222 -111.16 52.48 57.56
CA GLN A 222 -111.76 53.77 57.24
C GLN A 222 -113.07 53.60 56.46
N MET A 223 -113.13 52.68 55.50
CA MET A 223 -114.38 52.32 54.82
C MET A 223 -115.37 51.72 55.82
N LEU A 224 -114.93 50.88 56.76
CA LEU A 224 -115.78 50.39 57.84
C LEU A 224 -116.27 51.54 58.72
N GLY A 225 -115.41 52.50 59.06
CA GLY A 225 -115.75 53.68 59.85
C GLY A 225 -116.73 54.60 59.12
N ALA A 226 -116.51 54.86 57.84
CA ALA A 226 -117.41 55.62 56.97
C ALA A 226 -118.73 54.89 56.76
N PHE A 227 -118.71 53.56 56.58
CA PHE A 227 -119.90 52.71 56.52
C PHE A 227 -120.66 52.74 57.84
N HIS A 228 -119.97 52.70 58.98
CA HIS A 228 -120.62 52.88 60.29
C HIS A 228 -121.20 54.29 60.44
N GLN A 229 -120.54 55.34 59.92
CA GLN A 229 -121.09 56.70 59.92
C GLN A 229 -122.29 56.81 58.97
N ASN A 230 -122.25 56.20 57.79
CA ASN A 230 -123.36 56.13 56.85
C ASN A 230 -124.52 55.33 57.42
N LEU A 231 -124.28 54.18 58.06
CA LEU A 231 -125.30 53.45 58.82
C LEU A 231 -125.86 54.31 59.95
N ARG A 232 -125.03 55.13 60.60
CA ARG A 232 -125.51 56.07 61.62
C ARG A 232 -126.41 57.14 61.01
N TYR A 233 -126.10 57.62 59.80
CA TYR A 233 -126.93 58.56 59.03
C TYR A 233 -128.22 57.89 58.49
N ASP A 234 -128.13 56.68 57.93
CA ASP A 234 -129.24 55.93 57.32
C ASP A 234 -130.23 55.41 58.36
N VAL A 235 -129.77 55.01 59.56
CA VAL A 235 -130.65 54.51 60.62
C VAL A 235 -131.25 55.65 61.44
N TRP A 236 -130.65 56.86 61.46
CA TRP A 236 -131.08 57.95 62.36
C TRP A 236 -131.49 59.29 61.71
N GLY A 237 -131.45 59.45 60.37
CA GLY A 237 -132.11 60.54 59.61
C GLY A 237 -131.49 61.94 59.81
N ILE A 238 -131.26 62.77 58.79
CA ILE A 238 -132.21 63.39 57.86
C ILE A 238 -131.46 63.78 56.57
N GLY A 239 -131.94 63.36 55.39
CA GLY A 239 -131.82 64.19 54.17
C GLY A 239 -131.13 63.63 52.91
N THR A 240 -131.89 62.85 52.13
CA THR A 240 -131.98 62.81 50.64
C THR A 240 -130.90 62.13 49.76
N PRO A 241 -131.32 61.51 48.62
CA PRO A 241 -130.70 60.31 48.04
C PRO A 241 -130.11 60.51 46.64
N VAL A 242 -128.92 59.98 46.34
CA VAL A 242 -128.37 59.92 44.96
C VAL A 242 -127.40 58.73 44.77
N GLU A 243 -127.89 57.73 44.03
CA GLU A 243 -127.30 57.15 42.80
C GLU A 243 -126.05 56.24 42.81
N ALA A 244 -126.23 55.08 42.17
CA ALA A 244 -125.25 54.04 41.88
C ALA A 244 -124.40 54.36 40.63
N PRO A 245 -123.21 53.77 40.51
CA PRO A 245 -122.79 53.10 39.26
C PRO A 245 -122.06 51.76 39.54
N GLN A 246 -122.38 50.64 38.90
CA GLN A 246 -122.01 50.17 37.55
C GLN A 246 -120.49 50.07 37.24
N VAL A 247 -120.05 48.81 37.00
CA VAL A 247 -119.12 48.29 35.95
C VAL A 247 -117.66 48.82 36.00
N GLU A 248 -116.62 47.97 36.08
CA GLU A 248 -115.90 47.45 34.90
C GLU A 248 -114.88 46.33 35.23
N THR A 249 -114.94 45.25 34.45
CA THR A 249 -113.83 44.31 34.17
C THR A 249 -112.90 44.85 33.07
N PRO A 250 -111.59 44.57 33.13
CA PRO A 250 -110.85 44.15 31.92
C PRO A 250 -109.97 42.90 32.20
N LYS A 251 -110.11 41.79 31.45
CA LYS A 251 -109.48 41.42 30.15
C LYS A 251 -107.94 41.22 30.17
N PRO A 252 -107.38 40.25 29.41
CA PRO A 252 -106.09 39.59 29.66
C PRO A 252 -104.89 40.15 28.87
N ALA A 253 -103.69 39.79 29.37
CA ALA A 253 -102.39 39.56 28.70
C ALA A 253 -101.78 40.62 27.74
N PRO A 254 -100.44 40.73 27.73
CA PRO A 254 -99.78 40.29 26.50
C PRO A 254 -98.54 39.43 26.75
N THR A 255 -98.55 38.29 26.07
CA THR A 255 -97.38 37.56 25.59
C THR A 255 -96.46 38.52 24.82
N VAL A 256 -95.23 38.72 25.29
CA VAL A 256 -94.16 39.29 24.46
C VAL A 256 -93.04 38.27 24.37
N LYS A 257 -93.01 37.55 23.25
CA LYS A 257 -91.77 37.06 22.65
C LYS A 257 -90.96 38.28 22.20
N PRO A 258 -89.63 38.21 22.27
CA PRO A 258 -88.87 38.45 21.05
C PRO A 258 -87.96 37.27 20.74
N ALA A 259 -88.10 36.77 19.52
CA ALA A 259 -87.07 36.01 18.85
C ALA A 259 -85.90 36.94 18.52
N VAL A 260 -84.67 36.60 18.93
CA VAL A 260 -83.48 36.97 18.15
C VAL A 260 -82.49 35.81 18.16
N LYS A 261 -82.25 35.32 16.95
CA LYS A 261 -81.16 34.46 16.51
C LYS A 261 -79.80 34.90 17.08
N ALA A 262 -79.02 33.98 17.61
CA ALA A 262 -77.61 33.85 17.22
C ALA A 262 -77.03 32.57 17.80
N LYS A 263 -76.55 31.73 16.89
CA LYS A 263 -75.77 30.53 17.11
C LYS A 263 -74.30 30.98 17.12
N PRO A 264 -73.54 30.87 18.22
CA PRO A 264 -72.08 30.93 18.13
C PRO A 264 -71.58 29.51 17.89
N GLY A 265 -70.91 29.34 16.76
CA GLY A 265 -70.34 28.07 16.34
C GLY A 265 -69.39 27.50 17.38
N THR A 266 -69.44 26.18 17.50
CA THR A 266 -68.31 25.34 17.91
C THR A 266 -67.03 25.85 17.25
N PRO A 267 -65.99 26.27 17.99
CA PRO A 267 -64.67 26.40 17.41
C PRO A 267 -64.17 25.01 17.06
N LYS A 268 -64.23 24.68 15.77
CA LYS A 268 -63.49 23.57 15.18
C LYS A 268 -62.02 23.91 15.34
N ALA A 269 -61.37 23.30 16.32
CA ALA A 269 -59.92 23.37 16.51
C ALA A 269 -59.24 22.84 15.25
N GLU A 270 -58.82 23.77 14.40
CA GLU A 270 -57.98 23.52 13.24
C GLU A 270 -56.55 23.33 13.78
N ALA A 271 -56.06 22.10 13.70
CA ALA A 271 -54.70 21.76 14.10
C ALA A 271 -53.70 22.57 13.26
N PRO A 272 -52.70 23.23 13.88
CA PRO A 272 -51.66 23.91 13.13
C PRO A 272 -50.82 22.90 12.36
N LYS A 273 -50.80 23.11 11.04
CA LYS A 273 -49.94 22.44 10.06
C LYS A 273 -48.46 22.60 10.47
N PRO A 274 -47.65 21.53 10.52
CA PRO A 274 -46.25 21.65 10.91
C PRO A 274 -45.47 22.44 9.85
N THR A 275 -44.78 23.47 10.32
CA THR A 275 -43.79 24.25 9.58
C THR A 275 -42.64 23.33 9.14
N PRO A 276 -42.21 23.36 7.86
CA PRO A 276 -41.03 22.63 7.45
C PRO A 276 -39.78 23.29 8.03
N ALA A 277 -38.93 22.46 8.63
CA ALA A 277 -37.65 22.84 9.21
C ALA A 277 -36.75 23.60 8.22
N PRO A 278 -35.97 24.60 8.68
CA PRO A 278 -34.98 25.25 7.85
C PRO A 278 -33.88 24.25 7.45
N LYS A 279 -33.69 24.08 6.15
CA LYS A 279 -32.56 23.34 5.60
C LYS A 279 -31.28 24.04 6.02
N ALA A 280 -30.43 23.31 6.73
CA ALA A 280 -29.06 23.72 7.02
C ALA A 280 -28.30 23.91 5.70
N ASP A 281 -27.84 25.14 5.46
CA ASP A 281 -26.82 25.44 4.47
C ASP A 281 -25.53 24.70 4.85
N ALA A 282 -25.16 23.71 4.03
CA ALA A 282 -23.85 23.10 4.09
C ALA A 282 -22.81 24.11 3.55
N PRO A 283 -21.76 24.46 4.30
CA PRO A 283 -20.71 25.32 3.79
C PRO A 283 -19.94 24.59 2.68
N LYS A 284 -19.86 25.26 1.52
CA LYS A 284 -19.00 24.91 0.38
C LYS A 284 -17.58 24.60 0.86
N SER A 285 -17.14 23.39 0.57
CA SER A 285 -15.73 22.98 0.65
C SER A 285 -14.87 23.89 -0.22
N VAL A 286 -13.93 24.57 0.41
CA VAL A 286 -12.83 25.31 -0.22
C VAL A 286 -11.94 24.30 -0.98
N PRO A 287 -11.57 24.53 -2.25
CA PRO A 287 -10.57 23.71 -2.92
C PRO A 287 -9.20 23.99 -2.31
N ALA A 288 -8.53 22.94 -1.82
CA ALA A 288 -7.14 23.02 -1.39
C ALA A 288 -6.22 23.46 -2.56
N PRO A 289 -5.22 24.31 -2.30
CA PRO A 289 -4.26 24.73 -3.31
C PRO A 289 -3.39 23.55 -3.75
N LYS A 290 -3.31 23.34 -5.07
CA LYS A 290 -2.35 22.44 -5.70
C LYS A 290 -0.94 22.86 -5.30
N ALA A 291 -0.24 22.02 -4.54
CA ALA A 291 1.20 22.11 -4.39
C ALA A 291 1.86 21.68 -5.71
N GLU A 292 2.34 22.66 -6.47
CA GLU A 292 3.31 22.42 -7.54
C GLU A 292 4.62 21.96 -6.89
N THR A 293 4.97 20.70 -7.08
CA THR A 293 6.31 20.20 -6.82
C THR A 293 7.18 20.44 -8.05
N PRO A 294 8.35 21.10 -7.91
CA PRO A 294 9.24 21.33 -9.03
C PRO A 294 9.88 20.02 -9.49
N LYS A 295 9.75 19.78 -10.79
CA LYS A 295 10.39 18.75 -11.59
C LYS A 295 11.92 18.81 -11.40
N PRO A 296 12.59 17.74 -10.94
CA PRO A 296 14.05 17.72 -10.93
C PRO A 296 14.58 17.48 -12.36
N THR A 297 15.47 18.38 -12.74
CA THR A 297 16.31 18.40 -13.94
C THR A 297 17.14 17.11 -14.06
N PRO A 298 17.16 16.42 -15.21
CA PRO A 298 18.11 15.34 -15.45
C PRO A 298 19.43 15.91 -15.97
N ALA A 299 20.52 15.65 -15.25
CA ALA A 299 21.90 15.82 -15.71
C ALA A 299 22.63 14.45 -15.66
N PRO A 300 23.80 14.31 -16.31
CA PRO A 300 23.95 13.70 -17.62
C PRO A 300 24.36 12.22 -17.56
N LYS A 301 23.97 11.48 -18.61
CA LYS A 301 24.44 10.12 -18.92
C LYS A 301 25.97 10.05 -18.90
N ALA A 302 26.51 9.26 -17.98
CA ALA A 302 27.83 8.67 -18.09
C ALA A 302 27.65 7.23 -18.60
N GLU A 303 28.31 6.95 -19.71
CA GLU A 303 28.27 5.73 -20.50
C GLU A 303 29.51 4.88 -20.15
N ALA A 304 29.34 3.74 -19.48
CA ALA A 304 30.34 2.67 -19.32
C ALA A 304 29.67 1.38 -18.78
N PRO A 305 30.33 0.20 -18.82
CA PRO A 305 30.08 -0.85 -19.81
C PRO A 305 29.22 -2.01 -19.28
N LYS A 306 28.58 -2.71 -20.23
CA LYS A 306 27.90 -4.00 -20.03
C LYS A 306 28.77 -4.99 -19.24
N LEU A 307 28.36 -5.27 -18.01
CA LEU A 307 28.66 -6.53 -17.33
C LEU A 307 27.34 -7.23 -17.05
N THR A 308 27.19 -8.40 -17.65
CA THR A 308 26.18 -9.42 -17.37
C THR A 308 26.14 -9.76 -15.88
N PRO A 309 24.98 -9.71 -15.21
CA PRO A 309 24.77 -10.40 -13.95
C PRO A 309 24.11 -11.76 -14.15
N ALA A 310 24.64 -12.74 -13.42
CA ALA A 310 24.08 -14.06 -13.20
C ALA A 310 22.70 -14.00 -12.49
N PRO A 311 21.90 -15.08 -12.52
CA PRO A 311 20.48 -15.08 -12.15
C PRO A 311 20.23 -14.72 -10.68
N LYS A 312 19.41 -13.69 -10.46
CA LYS A 312 18.83 -13.36 -9.15
C LYS A 312 17.52 -14.11 -8.95
N GLU A 313 17.37 -14.70 -7.77
CA GLU A 313 16.12 -15.18 -7.19
C GLU A 313 15.02 -14.09 -7.18
N PRO A 314 13.74 -14.50 -7.25
CA PRO A 314 12.61 -13.60 -7.49
C PRO A 314 12.25 -12.80 -6.24
N SER A 315 12.38 -11.47 -6.35
CA SER A 315 11.77 -10.51 -5.45
C SER A 315 10.32 -10.23 -5.88
N GLU A 316 9.34 -10.90 -5.27
CA GLU A 316 7.96 -10.40 -5.17
C GLU A 316 7.95 -9.30 -4.09
N PRO A 317 7.48 -8.06 -4.36
CA PRO A 317 6.05 -7.79 -4.52
C PRO A 317 5.69 -6.63 -5.50
N VAL A 318 6.53 -6.31 -6.49
CA VAL A 318 6.24 -5.22 -7.44
C VAL A 318 5.24 -5.64 -8.54
N LEU A 319 5.08 -6.95 -8.76
CA LEU A 319 4.25 -7.50 -9.85
C LEU A 319 2.74 -7.28 -9.64
N ALA A 320 2.26 -7.23 -8.40
CA ALA A 320 0.84 -7.03 -8.10
C ALA A 320 0.28 -5.70 -8.65
N GLY A 321 1.11 -4.66 -8.71
CA GLY A 321 0.70 -3.37 -9.30
C GLY A 321 0.57 -3.41 -10.82
N LEU A 322 1.44 -4.17 -11.49
CA LEU A 322 1.46 -4.28 -12.95
C LEU A 322 0.31 -5.14 -13.47
N GLU A 323 -0.03 -6.21 -12.75
CA GLU A 323 -1.18 -7.06 -13.03
C GLU A 323 -2.49 -6.26 -13.03
N LEU A 324 -2.69 -5.40 -12.03
CA LEU A 324 -3.88 -4.55 -11.94
C LEU A 324 -3.97 -3.55 -13.11
N GLN A 325 -2.83 -3.00 -13.54
CA GLN A 325 -2.78 -2.08 -14.68
C GLN A 325 -3.12 -2.79 -16.00
N VAL A 326 -2.56 -3.98 -16.24
CA VAL A 326 -2.89 -4.80 -17.41
C VAL A 326 -4.36 -5.19 -17.39
N MET A 327 -4.90 -5.57 -16.24
CA MET A 327 -6.32 -5.91 -16.08
C MET A 327 -7.24 -4.73 -16.40
N ASN A 328 -6.99 -3.56 -15.81
CA ASN A 328 -7.79 -2.36 -16.05
C ASN A 328 -7.74 -1.94 -17.53
N PHE A 329 -6.58 -2.08 -18.19
CA PHE A 329 -6.45 -1.81 -19.61
C PHE A 329 -7.26 -2.80 -20.47
N LEU A 330 -7.22 -4.10 -20.15
CA LEU A 330 -7.99 -5.12 -20.87
C LEU A 330 -9.51 -4.95 -20.70
N LEU A 331 -9.97 -4.53 -19.52
CA LEU A 331 -11.38 -4.18 -19.28
C LEU A 331 -11.79 -2.96 -20.09
N ALA A 332 -10.95 -1.91 -20.14
CA ALA A 332 -11.24 -0.69 -20.89
C ALA A 332 -11.25 -0.89 -22.41
N SER A 333 -10.40 -1.78 -22.94
CA SER A 333 -10.23 -2.02 -24.38
C SER A 333 -11.14 -3.13 -24.94
N GLN A 334 -11.90 -3.84 -24.09
CA GLN A 334 -12.63 -5.07 -24.46
C GLN A 334 -11.72 -6.15 -25.10
N GLY A 335 -10.47 -6.17 -24.65
CA GLY A 335 -9.43 -7.06 -25.11
C GLY A 335 -8.41 -6.40 -26.02
N ALA A 336 -7.16 -6.85 -25.92
CA ALA A 336 -6.03 -6.26 -26.63
C ALA A 336 -5.04 -7.32 -27.10
N VAL A 337 -4.32 -7.01 -28.17
CA VAL A 337 -3.18 -7.82 -28.62
C VAL A 337 -1.95 -7.47 -27.79
N MET A 338 -1.02 -8.41 -27.61
CA MET A 338 0.20 -8.20 -26.81
C MET A 338 0.93 -6.88 -27.13
N GLN A 339 1.06 -6.54 -28.42
CA GLN A 339 1.73 -5.31 -28.87
C GLN A 339 1.00 -4.03 -28.42
N GLU A 340 -0.33 -4.05 -28.34
CA GLU A 340 -1.13 -2.93 -27.86
C GLU A 340 -0.94 -2.72 -26.36
N ILE A 341 -0.85 -3.81 -25.59
CA ILE A 341 -0.56 -3.79 -24.15
C ILE A 341 0.82 -3.18 -23.89
N GLU A 342 1.85 -3.62 -24.64
CA GLU A 342 3.21 -3.08 -24.57
C GLU A 342 3.25 -1.58 -24.87
N SER A 343 2.59 -1.16 -25.98
CA SER A 343 2.59 0.24 -26.41
C SER A 343 1.80 1.16 -25.48
N SER A 344 0.68 0.68 -24.91
CA SER A 344 -0.23 1.50 -24.10
C SER A 344 0.24 1.66 -22.67
N LEU A 345 0.83 0.60 -22.09
CA LEU A 345 1.37 0.64 -20.73
C LEU A 345 2.85 1.02 -20.70
N THR A 346 3.50 1.16 -21.86
CA THR A 346 4.95 1.43 -21.99
C THR A 346 5.82 0.39 -21.26
N ILE A 347 5.40 -0.88 -21.29
CA ILE A 347 6.07 -1.99 -20.61
C ILE A 347 6.76 -2.93 -21.62
N ASN A 348 7.82 -3.61 -21.17
CA ASN A 348 8.49 -4.61 -21.99
C ASN A 348 7.62 -5.86 -22.17
N ARG A 349 7.75 -6.54 -23.31
CA ARG A 349 7.07 -7.81 -23.60
C ARG A 349 7.20 -8.85 -22.48
N PHE A 350 8.37 -8.96 -21.87
CA PHE A 350 8.61 -9.87 -20.74
C PHE A 350 7.75 -9.51 -19.53
N GLN A 351 7.68 -8.22 -19.18
CA GLN A 351 6.85 -7.74 -18.06
C GLN A 351 5.35 -7.92 -18.35
N ALA A 352 4.92 -7.67 -19.58
CA ALA A 352 3.53 -7.92 -20.01
C ALA A 352 3.19 -9.41 -19.91
N THR A 353 4.11 -10.30 -20.30
CA THR A 353 3.91 -11.74 -20.22
C THR A 353 3.91 -12.24 -18.78
N ASP A 354 4.80 -11.73 -17.94
CA ASP A 354 4.89 -12.05 -16.52
C ASP A 354 3.65 -11.57 -15.75
N ALA A 355 3.07 -10.41 -16.12
CA ALA A 355 1.80 -9.94 -15.55
C ALA A 355 0.58 -10.70 -16.09
N LEU A 356 0.57 -11.12 -17.36
CA LEU A 356 -0.55 -11.86 -17.94
C LEU A 356 -0.63 -13.31 -17.44
N ARG A 357 0.51 -13.94 -17.13
CA ARG A 357 0.57 -15.35 -16.69
C ARG A 357 -0.29 -15.61 -15.42
N PRO A 358 -0.13 -14.89 -14.29
CA PRO A 358 -0.97 -15.09 -13.10
C PRO A 358 -2.44 -14.72 -13.35
N LEU A 359 -2.73 -13.79 -14.26
CA LEU A 359 -4.11 -13.42 -14.63
C LEU A 359 -4.80 -14.51 -15.46
N ILE A 360 -4.05 -15.23 -16.30
CA ILE A 360 -4.54 -16.39 -17.04
C ILE A 360 -4.71 -17.58 -16.09
N ASP A 361 -3.72 -17.82 -15.22
CA ASP A 361 -3.74 -18.92 -14.25
C ASP A 361 -4.89 -18.78 -13.23
N SER A 362 -5.21 -17.54 -12.84
CA SER A 362 -6.38 -17.23 -11.99
C SER A 362 -7.72 -17.19 -12.75
N GLY A 363 -7.72 -17.41 -14.06
CA GLY A 363 -8.93 -17.44 -14.90
C GLY A 363 -9.56 -16.07 -15.16
N ARG A 364 -8.89 -14.97 -14.80
CA ARG A 364 -9.37 -13.59 -14.99
C ARG A 364 -9.15 -13.06 -16.41
N VAL A 365 -8.19 -13.62 -17.14
CA VAL A 365 -7.92 -13.29 -18.55
C VAL A 365 -7.93 -14.55 -19.39
N ILE A 366 -8.63 -14.53 -20.53
CA ILE A 366 -8.64 -15.62 -21.49
C ILE A 366 -7.89 -15.19 -22.75
N LYS A 367 -7.01 -16.07 -23.25
CA LYS A 367 -6.33 -15.88 -24.54
C LYS A 367 -7.16 -16.49 -25.67
N ARG A 368 -7.72 -15.65 -26.53
CA ARG A 368 -8.47 -16.07 -27.73
C ARG A 368 -7.65 -15.74 -28.98
N GLY A 369 -6.83 -16.69 -29.40
CA GLY A 369 -5.89 -16.49 -30.51
C GLY A 369 -4.74 -15.56 -30.13
N ARG A 370 -4.68 -14.37 -30.75
CA ARG A 370 -3.68 -13.32 -30.47
C ARG A 370 -4.19 -12.23 -29.52
N THR A 371 -5.46 -12.26 -29.16
CA THR A 371 -6.11 -11.27 -28.31
C THR A 371 -6.28 -11.83 -26.90
N TYR A 372 -5.96 -11.03 -25.90
CA TYR A 372 -6.24 -11.30 -24.50
C TYR A 372 -7.51 -10.56 -24.13
N ILE A 373 -8.47 -11.23 -23.52
CA ILE A 373 -9.78 -10.65 -23.16
C ILE A 373 -9.93 -10.82 -21.64
N ALA A 374 -10.22 -9.72 -20.93
CA ALA A 374 -10.56 -9.80 -19.52
C ALA A 374 -11.92 -10.48 -19.39
N ARG A 375 -11.99 -11.53 -18.58
CA ARG A 375 -13.25 -12.13 -18.17
C ARG A 375 -13.73 -11.30 -17.00
N GLU A 376 -14.75 -10.48 -17.21
CA GLU A 376 -15.49 -9.92 -16.07
C GLU A 376 -15.93 -11.12 -15.23
N HIS A 377 -15.68 -11.04 -13.91
CA HIS A 377 -16.19 -12.04 -12.98
C HIS A 377 -17.72 -11.93 -12.96
N GLU A 378 -18.37 -12.41 -14.02
CA GLU A 378 -19.70 -12.97 -13.91
C GLU A 378 -19.54 -14.09 -12.91
N HIS A 379 -20.16 -13.89 -11.74
CA HIS A 379 -20.25 -14.86 -10.67
C HIS A 379 -20.37 -16.26 -11.28
N LEU A 380 -19.37 -17.12 -11.06
CA LEU A 380 -19.62 -18.56 -11.11
C LEU A 380 -20.68 -18.83 -10.03
N THR A 381 -21.94 -18.73 -10.43
CA THR A 381 -23.04 -19.35 -9.73
C THR A 381 -22.72 -20.85 -9.76
N ALA A 382 -22.82 -21.49 -8.60
CA ALA A 382 -22.38 -22.87 -8.37
C ALA A 382 -23.21 -23.92 -9.15
N GLU A 383 -23.94 -23.53 -10.19
CA GLU A 383 -24.81 -24.40 -10.99
C GLU A 383 -24.08 -25.08 -12.17
N ASP A 384 -22.88 -24.61 -12.58
CA ASP A 384 -22.09 -25.22 -13.66
C ASP A 384 -21.05 -26.25 -13.17
N LEU A 385 -21.09 -26.66 -11.89
CA LEU A 385 -20.25 -27.71 -11.30
C LEU A 385 -21.05 -28.95 -10.84
N LEU A 386 -22.20 -29.20 -11.48
CA LEU A 386 -22.91 -30.47 -11.50
C LEU A 386 -22.97 -31.00 -12.93
#